data_AF-A1WXD5-F1
#
_entry.id   AF-A1WXD5-F1
#
_cell.length_a   1.000
_cell.length_b   1.000
_cell.length_c   1.000
_cell.angle_alpha   90.00
_cell.angle_beta   90.00
_cell.angle_gamma   90.00
#
_symmetry.space_group_name_H-M   'P 1'
#
loop_
_entity.id
_entity.type
_entity.pdbx_description
1 polymer ?
#
loop_
_entity_poly.entity_id
_entity_poly.type
_entity_poly.pdbx_seq_one_letter_code
_entity_poly.pdbx_strand_id
1 'polypeptide(L)'
;MFRRLRSWVGVGILGGTGALIAGCGGGDAGTLAADYCDYIRHADDMSFEEQQETITALDERYQRKGIRESSIRVAIQRECPDALAEHDVRMLGLLGETLREMRDELQELR
;
A
#
# COMPACT_ATOMS: atom_id res chain seq x y z
N MET A 1 -24.13 -27.83 -43.38
CA MET A 1 -23.08 -26.90 -42.93
C MET A 1 -23.32 -26.61 -41.44
N PHE A 2 -22.74 -27.40 -40.53
CA PHE A 2 -23.01 -27.34 -39.08
C PHE A 2 -21.98 -26.44 -38.39
N ARG A 3 -22.41 -25.34 -37.76
CA ARG A 3 -21.54 -24.47 -36.94
C ARG A 3 -21.84 -24.72 -35.46
N ARG A 4 -20.80 -25.13 -34.74
CA ARG A 4 -20.79 -25.67 -33.37
C ARG A 4 -21.31 -24.68 -32.31
N LEU A 5 -22.19 -25.17 -31.46
CA LEU A 5 -22.29 -24.76 -30.06
C LEU A 5 -21.00 -25.17 -29.33
N ARG A 6 -20.45 -24.27 -28.52
CA ARG A 6 -19.73 -24.68 -27.31
C ARG A 6 -19.82 -23.59 -26.25
N SER A 7 -20.50 -23.95 -25.19
CA SER A 7 -20.77 -23.14 -24.01
C SER A 7 -20.12 -23.84 -22.80
N TRP A 8 -19.67 -23.00 -21.86
CA TRP A 8 -19.38 -23.25 -20.44
C TRP A 8 -18.02 -23.81 -19.98
N VAL A 9 -17.65 -23.27 -18.80
CA VAL A 9 -16.62 -23.61 -17.81
C VAL A 9 -15.22 -23.04 -18.14
N GLY A 10 -14.62 -22.11 -17.40
CA GLY A 10 -14.76 -21.79 -15.97
C GLY A 10 -13.50 -22.24 -15.22
N VAL A 11 -12.85 -21.30 -14.53
CA VAL A 11 -11.80 -21.44 -13.50
C VAL A 11 -10.35 -21.52 -13.97
N GLY A 12 -9.66 -20.42 -13.64
CA GLY A 12 -8.21 -20.27 -13.48
C GLY A 12 -7.96 -18.99 -12.70
N ILE A 13 -8.53 -18.90 -11.49
CA ILE A 13 -8.22 -17.88 -10.48
C ILE A 13 -6.84 -18.22 -9.93
N LEU A 14 -5.89 -17.27 -9.98
CA LEU A 14 -4.82 -17.02 -9.00
C LEU A 14 -3.91 -15.91 -9.55
N GLY A 15 -4.03 -14.72 -8.97
CA GLY A 15 -3.22 -13.55 -9.30
C GLY A 15 -3.87 -12.25 -8.85
N GLY A 16 -4.04 -12.09 -7.54
CA GLY A 16 -4.21 -10.81 -6.84
C GLY A 16 -5.29 -9.86 -7.37
N THR A 17 -6.48 -9.93 -6.78
CA THR A 17 -7.50 -8.88 -6.83
C THR A 17 -6.96 -7.56 -6.27
N GLY A 18 -6.39 -6.72 -7.14
CA GLY A 18 -6.13 -5.30 -6.90
C GLY A 18 -7.01 -4.45 -7.81
N ALA A 19 -8.32 -4.71 -7.84
CA ALA A 19 -9.29 -3.84 -8.47
C ALA A 19 -9.95 -3.01 -7.36
N LEU A 20 -9.27 -1.98 -6.88
CA LEU A 20 -9.81 -1.05 -5.90
C LEU A 20 -9.67 0.39 -6.41
N ILE A 21 -10.85 0.93 -6.75
CA ILE A 21 -11.28 2.34 -6.73
C ILE A 21 -10.66 3.27 -7.79
N ALA A 22 -11.38 3.38 -8.91
CA ALA A 22 -11.39 4.59 -9.72
C ALA A 22 -12.12 5.72 -8.95
N GLY A 23 -11.44 6.86 -8.73
CA GLY A 23 -12.00 7.96 -7.93
C GLY A 23 -11.34 9.34 -8.06
N CYS A 24 -11.38 9.95 -9.26
CA CYS A 24 -11.32 11.41 -9.53
C CYS A 24 -10.06 12.22 -9.14
N GLY A 25 -9.11 12.29 -10.09
CA GLY A 25 -8.06 13.31 -10.11
C GLY A 25 -6.93 12.98 -11.09
N GLY A 26 -7.24 12.90 -12.39
CA GLY A 26 -6.37 12.35 -13.45
C GLY A 26 -5.07 13.12 -13.68
N GLY A 27 -4.08 12.88 -12.83
CA GLY A 27 -2.68 13.21 -13.02
C GLY A 27 -1.82 12.07 -12.50
N ASP A 28 -0.61 11.93 -13.05
CA ASP A 28 0.32 10.86 -12.71
C ASP A 28 0.59 10.70 -11.20
N ALA A 29 0.55 11.81 -10.46
CA ALA A 29 0.67 11.84 -9.01
C ALA A 29 -0.56 11.29 -8.26
N GLY A 30 -1.78 11.47 -8.80
CA GLY A 30 -3.02 10.98 -8.18
C GLY A 30 -3.13 9.46 -8.29
N THR A 31 -2.84 8.90 -9.47
CA THR A 31 -2.81 7.44 -9.65
C THR A 31 -1.76 6.79 -8.75
N LEU A 32 -0.56 7.37 -8.69
CA LEU A 32 0.50 6.82 -7.85
C LEU A 32 0.18 6.98 -6.36
N ALA A 33 -0.49 8.07 -5.95
CA ALA A 33 -0.95 8.25 -4.59
C ALA A 33 -2.00 7.20 -4.19
N ALA A 34 -2.95 6.88 -5.06
CA ALA A 34 -3.92 5.81 -4.82
C ALA A 34 -3.23 4.46 -4.62
N ASP A 35 -2.22 4.12 -5.44
CA ASP A 35 -1.45 2.89 -5.26
C ASP A 35 -0.69 2.85 -3.91
N TYR A 36 -0.11 3.98 -3.47
CA TYR A 36 0.52 4.07 -2.15
C TYR A 36 -0.50 3.93 -1.02
N CYS A 37 -1.68 4.52 -1.18
CA CYS A 37 -2.77 4.41 -0.21
C CYS A 37 -3.26 2.96 -0.06
N ASP A 38 -3.39 2.23 -1.16
CA ASP A 38 -3.74 0.81 -1.16
C ASP A 38 -2.68 -0.03 -0.42
N TYR A 39 -1.40 0.21 -0.73
CA TYR A 39 -0.29 -0.40 0.01
C TYR A 39 -0.37 -0.14 1.51
N ILE A 40 -0.60 1.10 1.96
CA ILE A 40 -0.67 1.44 3.38
C ILE A 40 -1.83 0.70 4.09
N ARG A 41 -2.97 0.54 3.42
CA ARG A 41 -4.14 -0.14 4.01
C ARG A 41 -3.96 -1.65 4.15
N HIS A 42 -3.22 -2.25 3.22
CA HIS A 42 -3.08 -3.70 3.12
C HIS A 42 -1.69 -4.20 3.53
N ALA A 43 -0.80 -3.31 3.99
CA ALA A 43 0.56 -3.65 4.40
C ALA A 43 0.60 -4.80 5.39
N ASP A 44 -0.29 -4.83 6.38
CA ASP A 44 -0.28 -5.85 7.42
C ASP A 44 -0.80 -7.22 6.95
N ASP A 45 -1.59 -7.23 5.88
CA ASP A 45 -2.10 -8.46 5.28
C ASP A 45 -1.04 -9.10 4.36
N MET A 46 0.02 -8.36 4.02
CA MET A 46 1.12 -8.81 3.15
C MET A 46 2.26 -9.40 3.97
N SER A 47 2.90 -10.44 3.42
CA SER A 47 4.18 -10.91 3.93
C SER A 47 5.28 -9.86 3.77
N PHE A 48 6.35 -9.99 4.54
CA PHE A 48 7.49 -9.06 4.45
C PHE A 48 8.12 -8.99 3.05
N GLU A 49 8.20 -10.11 2.35
CA GLU A 49 8.72 -10.17 0.97
C GLU A 49 7.78 -9.43 0.01
N GLU A 50 6.46 -9.67 0.10
CA GLU A 50 5.46 -8.96 -0.70
C GLU A 50 5.44 -7.45 -0.40
N GLN A 51 5.62 -7.05 0.86
CA GLN A 51 5.74 -5.65 1.23
C GLN A 51 6.96 -5.00 0.57
N GLN A 52 8.12 -5.66 0.59
CA GLN A 52 9.35 -5.15 -0.03
C GLN A 52 9.22 -5.05 -1.55
N GLU A 53 8.67 -6.08 -2.20
CA GLU A 53 8.47 -6.06 -3.65
C GLU A 53 7.50 -4.95 -4.05
N THR A 54 6.39 -4.80 -3.31
CA THR A 54 5.35 -3.81 -3.60
C THR A 54 5.87 -2.39 -3.42
N ILE A 55 6.54 -2.09 -2.30
CA ILE A 55 7.07 -0.74 -2.08
C ILE A 55 8.19 -0.39 -3.07
N THR A 56 9.03 -1.37 -3.44
CA THR A 56 10.07 -1.19 -4.47
C THR A 56 9.46 -0.89 -5.82
N ALA A 57 8.42 -1.63 -6.22
CA ALA A 57 7.72 -1.41 -7.48
C ALA A 57 7.00 -0.05 -7.53
N LEU A 58 6.53 0.46 -6.39
CA LEU A 58 5.95 1.81 -6.27
C LEU A 58 7.03 2.90 -6.38
N ASP A 59 8.17 2.73 -5.73
CA ASP A 59 9.27 3.69 -5.80
C ASP A 59 9.87 3.77 -7.21
N GLU A 60 10.05 2.64 -7.90
CA GLU A 60 10.47 2.66 -9.29
C GLU A 60 9.46 3.40 -10.19
N ARG A 61 8.15 3.21 -9.96
CA ARG A 61 7.11 3.94 -10.70
C ARG A 61 7.18 5.43 -10.41
N TYR A 62 7.40 5.82 -9.15
CA TYR A 62 7.63 7.21 -8.75
C TYR A 62 8.81 7.84 -9.51
N GLN A 63 9.96 7.17 -9.49
CA GLN A 63 11.18 7.62 -10.17
C GLN A 63 10.98 7.73 -11.68
N ARG A 64 10.38 6.71 -12.32
CA ARG A 64 10.13 6.70 -13.76
C ARG A 64 9.20 7.83 -14.22
N LYS A 65 8.20 8.18 -13.41
CA LYS A 65 7.25 9.25 -13.74
C LYS A 65 7.81 10.66 -13.51
N GLY A 66 8.95 10.80 -12.84
CA GLY A 66 9.57 12.10 -12.57
C GLY A 66 8.65 13.05 -11.79
N ILE A 67 7.78 12.50 -10.94
CA ILE A 67 6.81 13.28 -10.17
C ILE A 67 7.55 14.04 -9.07
N ARG A 68 7.20 15.30 -8.85
CA ARG A 68 7.75 16.09 -7.75
C ARG A 68 7.25 15.55 -6.41
N GLU A 69 8.17 15.32 -5.46
CA GLU A 69 7.87 14.75 -4.14
C GLU A 69 6.72 15.50 -3.41
N SER A 70 6.72 16.83 -3.46
CA SER A 70 5.67 17.65 -2.85
C SER A 70 4.28 17.36 -3.41
N SER A 71 4.20 17.05 -4.71
CA SER A 71 2.94 16.79 -5.40
C SER A 71 2.36 15.43 -5.03
N ILE A 72 3.20 14.40 -4.90
CA ILE A 72 2.73 13.09 -4.46
C ILE A 72 2.34 13.09 -2.98
N ARG A 73 3.10 13.77 -2.12
CA ARG A 73 2.77 13.89 -0.69
C ARG A 73 1.39 14.52 -0.48
N VAL A 74 1.10 15.62 -1.19
CA VAL A 74 -0.21 16.28 -1.13
C VAL A 74 -1.31 15.39 -1.72
N ALA A 75 -1.01 14.63 -2.77
CA ALA A 75 -1.97 13.70 -3.36
C ALA A 75 -2.33 12.57 -2.37
N ILE A 76 -1.35 11.94 -1.72
CA ILE A 76 -1.58 10.88 -0.72
C ILE A 76 -2.40 11.43 0.47
N GLN A 77 -2.04 12.62 0.98
CA GLN A 77 -2.78 13.27 2.07
C GLN A 77 -4.25 13.56 1.74
N ARG A 78 -4.56 13.81 0.47
CA ARG A 78 -5.94 14.04 0.01
C ARG A 78 -6.68 12.74 -0.26
N GLU A 79 -5.98 11.75 -0.80
CA GLU A 79 -6.56 10.48 -1.23
C GLU A 79 -6.91 9.56 -0.05
N CYS A 80 -6.04 9.49 0.95
CA CYS A 80 -6.22 8.57 2.08
C CYS A 80 -5.80 9.16 3.44
N PRO A 81 -6.43 10.27 3.90
CA PRO A 81 -6.10 10.88 5.19
C PRO A 81 -6.28 9.91 6.36
N ASP A 82 -7.31 9.06 6.33
CA ASP A 82 -7.59 8.10 7.40
C ASP A 82 -6.55 6.98 7.46
N ALA A 83 -6.14 6.44 6.30
CA ALA A 83 -5.14 5.37 6.25
C ALA A 83 -3.76 5.88 6.74
N LEU A 84 -3.42 7.12 6.43
CA LEU A 84 -2.22 7.76 6.98
C LEU A 84 -2.32 7.95 8.51
N ALA A 85 -3.47 8.42 9.01
CA ALA A 85 -3.66 8.61 10.44
C ALA A 85 -3.59 7.27 11.21
N GLU A 86 -4.20 6.21 10.68
CA GLU A 86 -4.12 4.85 11.26
C GLU A 86 -2.69 4.31 11.23
N HIS A 87 -1.97 4.51 10.12
CA HIS A 87 -0.57 4.12 9.99
C HIS A 87 0.34 4.89 10.95
N ASP A 88 0.14 6.20 11.11
CA ASP A 88 0.92 7.05 12.02
C ASP A 88 0.67 6.65 13.49
N VAL A 89 -0.58 6.41 13.87
CA VAL A 89 -0.93 5.92 15.22
C VAL A 89 -0.26 4.57 15.50
N ARG A 90 -0.24 3.67 14.51
CA ARG A 90 0.40 2.36 14.62
C ARG A 90 1.92 2.48 14.76
N MET A 91 2.56 3.32 13.95
CA MET A 91 4.01 3.59 14.04
C MET A 91 4.37 4.20 15.39
N LEU A 92 3.58 5.15 15.89
CA LEU A 92 3.76 5.73 17.22
C LEU A 92 3.51 4.71 18.34
N GLY A 93 2.57 3.78 18.15
CA GLY A 93 2.32 2.66 19.05
C GLY A 93 3.52 1.72 19.16
N LEU A 94 4.04 1.26 18.01
CA LEU A 94 5.24 0.41 17.94
C LEU A 94 6.45 1.08 18.57
N LEU A 95 6.69 2.36 18.25
CA LEU A 95 7.77 3.13 18.88
C LEU A 95 7.58 3.28 20.39
N GLY A 96 6.33 3.45 20.85
CA GLY A 96 5.99 3.52 22.26
C GLY A 96 6.25 2.22 23.02
N GLU A 97 5.98 1.06 22.39
CA GLU A 97 6.29 -0.26 22.95
C GLU A 97 7.79 -0.50 23.03
N THR A 98 8.54 -0.25 21.94
CA THR A 98 10.00 -0.39 21.92
C THR A 98 10.68 0.51 22.97
N LEU A 99 10.22 1.75 23.12
CA LEU A 99 10.75 2.65 24.15
C LEU A 99 10.45 2.18 25.57
N ARG A 100 9.34 1.46 25.77
CA ARG A 100 8.97 0.86 27.06
C ARG A 100 9.88 -0.31 27.39
N GLU A 101 10.09 -1.22 26.43
CA GLU A 101 10.99 -2.37 26.56
C GLU A 101 12.42 -1.92 26.88
N MET A 102 12.96 -0.95 26.14
CA MET A 102 14.29 -0.39 26.41
C MET A 102 14.41 0.24 27.80
N ARG A 103 13.35 0.90 28.28
CA ARG A 103 13.34 1.48 29.64
C ARG A 103 13.34 0.39 30.70
N ASP A 104 12.56 -0.66 30.50
CA ASP A 104 12.43 -1.75 31.46
C ASP A 104 13.76 -2.56 31.52
N GLU A 105 14.42 -2.79 30.37
CA GLU A 105 15.79 -3.36 30.32
C GLU A 105 16.83 -2.49 31.05
N LEU A 106 16.77 -1.16 30.88
CA LEU A 106 17.67 -0.24 31.58
C LEU A 106 17.41 -0.17 33.09
N GLN A 107 16.20 -0.52 33.55
CA GLN A 107 15.87 -0.60 34.97
C GLN A 107 16.33 -1.90 35.62
N GLU A 108 16.36 -3.02 34.88
CA GLU A 108 16.90 -4.29 35.37
C GLU A 108 18.43 -4.29 35.52
N LEU A 109 19.13 -3.39 34.82
CA LEU A 109 20.59 -3.21 34.90
C LEU A 109 21.05 -2.32 36.08
N ARG A 110 20.12 -1.86 36.94
CA ARG A 110 20.39 -0.97 38.08
C ARG A 110 20.25 -1.69 39.41
#